data_AF-A0A0F9IK30-F1
#
_entry.id   AF-A0A0F9IK30-F1
#
_cell.length_a   1.000
_cell.length_b   1.000
_cell.length_c   1.000
_cell.angle_alpha   90.00
_cell.angle_beta   90.00
_cell.angle_gamma   90.00
#
_symmetry.space_group_name_H-M   'P 1'
#
loop_
_entity.id
_entity.type
_entity.pdbx_description
1 polymer ?
#
loop_
_entity_poly.entity_id
_entity_poly.type
_entity_poly.pdbx_seq_one_letter_code
_entity_poly.pdbx_strand_id
1 'polypeptide(L)'
;KKLGTLKEWDTLSSQLFGKLEGDIFKNALKSISFFGLNDSIVNHCGLELDRTENSEKFALKIISFMKKIIEVRNIEKNNNYILSQPHSDNYLKDSWQNGIAHSGQKTNCYSSRIIREASTLPLNKKILLFKKFEKIINGGTLFNGAVNKNEYSLKELQNILFKSKLNAFYLGKFPK
;
A
#
# COMPACT_ATOMS: atom_id res chain seq x y z
N LYS A 1 11.59 -24.34 -20.25
CA LYS A 1 12.44 -23.17 -20.58
C LYS A 1 11.82 -21.95 -19.89
N LYS A 2 12.56 -21.20 -19.06
CA LYS A 2 12.01 -20.03 -18.35
C LYS A 2 11.92 -18.88 -19.35
N LEU A 3 10.75 -18.24 -19.48
CA LEU A 3 10.58 -17.07 -20.34
C LEU A 3 11.15 -15.85 -19.59
N GLY A 4 12.18 -15.24 -20.16
CA GLY A 4 12.96 -14.15 -19.55
C GLY A 4 12.59 -12.76 -20.06
N THR A 5 11.87 -12.67 -21.18
CA THR A 5 11.54 -11.39 -21.82
C THR A 5 10.06 -11.28 -22.18
N LEU A 6 9.53 -10.05 -22.23
CA LEU A 6 8.16 -9.78 -22.65
C LEU A 6 7.85 -10.33 -24.04
N LYS A 7 8.83 -10.30 -24.95
CA LYS A 7 8.67 -10.79 -26.33
C LYS A 7 8.49 -12.32 -26.38
N GLU A 8 9.18 -13.04 -25.51
CA GLU A 8 9.01 -14.50 -25.37
C GLU A 8 7.64 -14.83 -24.78
N TRP A 9 7.15 -14.05 -23.82
CA TRP A 9 5.79 -14.17 -23.27
C TRP A 9 4.71 -13.87 -24.32
N ASP A 10 4.89 -12.81 -25.11
CA ASP A 10 3.98 -12.41 -26.17
C ASP A 10 3.91 -13.46 -27.30
N THR A 11 5.06 -14.05 -27.64
CA THR A 11 5.15 -15.15 -28.61
C THR A 11 4.41 -16.39 -28.11
N LEU A 12 4.64 -16.81 -26.85
CA LEU A 12 3.94 -17.95 -26.27
C LEU A 12 2.44 -17.69 -26.19
N SER A 13 2.03 -16.49 -25.73
CA SER A 13 0.63 -16.10 -25.64
C SER A 13 -0.03 -16.13 -27.02
N SER A 14 0.62 -15.59 -28.05
CA SER A 14 0.14 -15.62 -29.42
C SER A 14 0.02 -17.03 -30.00
N GLN A 15 0.91 -17.95 -29.61
CA GLN A 15 0.84 -19.36 -30.03
C GLN A 15 -0.29 -20.13 -29.34
N LEU A 16 -0.56 -19.85 -28.06
CA LEU A 16 -1.59 -20.53 -27.29
C LEU A 16 -3.00 -20.00 -27.54
N PHE A 17 -3.13 -18.68 -27.72
CA PHE A 17 -4.41 -17.98 -27.75
C PHE A 17 -4.69 -17.27 -29.08
N GLY A 18 -3.79 -17.37 -30.06
CA GLY A 18 -3.83 -16.59 -31.31
C GLY A 18 -3.24 -15.19 -31.14
N LYS A 19 -2.96 -14.50 -32.25
CA LYS A 19 -2.57 -13.08 -32.20
C LYS A 19 -3.70 -12.28 -31.56
N LEU A 20 -3.47 -11.73 -30.38
CA LEU A 20 -4.37 -10.76 -29.77
C LEU A 20 -4.34 -9.49 -30.64
N GLU A 21 -5.38 -9.28 -31.45
CA GLU A 21 -5.59 -8.00 -32.11
C GLU A 21 -6.07 -6.97 -31.08
N GLY A 22 -5.14 -6.11 -30.62
CA GLY A 22 -5.43 -5.03 -29.68
C GLY A 22 -4.32 -4.81 -28.66
N ASP A 23 -4.50 -3.78 -27.81
CA ASP A 23 -3.61 -3.54 -26.67
C ASP A 23 -3.72 -4.70 -25.67
N ILE A 24 -2.67 -5.52 -25.55
CA ILE A 24 -2.57 -6.65 -24.62
C ILE A 24 -2.84 -6.25 -23.16
N PHE A 25 -2.71 -4.96 -22.83
CA PHE A 25 -2.97 -4.41 -21.50
C PHE A 25 -4.41 -3.89 -21.32
N LYS A 26 -5.27 -4.00 -22.34
CA LYS A 26 -6.68 -3.58 -22.24
C LYS A 26 -7.38 -4.26 -21.06
N ASN A 27 -7.20 -5.56 -20.92
CA ASN A 27 -7.81 -6.37 -19.86
C ASN A 27 -6.92 -6.53 -18.63
N ALA A 28 -5.71 -5.99 -18.64
CA ALA A 28 -4.82 -6.06 -17.49
C ALA A 28 -5.30 -5.15 -16.36
N LEU A 29 -5.15 -5.61 -15.11
CA LEU A 29 -5.29 -4.75 -13.94
C LEU A 29 -4.14 -3.73 -13.92
N LYS A 30 -4.48 -2.46 -13.79
CA LYS A 30 -3.51 -1.34 -13.77
C LYS A 30 -3.48 -0.76 -12.36
N SER A 31 -2.31 -0.63 -11.76
CA SER A 31 -2.22 -0.17 -10.38
C SER A 31 -2.04 1.34 -10.31
N ILE A 32 -2.85 2.00 -9.48
CA ILE A 32 -2.61 3.36 -9.01
C ILE A 32 -2.19 3.25 -7.54
N SER A 33 -0.95 3.63 -7.27
CA SER A 33 -0.34 3.51 -5.94
C SER A 33 -0.21 4.87 -5.27
N PHE A 34 -0.21 4.87 -3.94
CA PHE A 34 0.05 6.06 -3.13
C PHE A 34 1.16 5.80 -2.10
N PHE A 35 1.84 6.85 -1.66
CA PHE A 35 2.86 6.80 -0.62
C PHE A 35 2.83 8.12 0.18
N GLY A 36 3.46 8.16 1.36
CA GLY A 36 3.51 9.39 2.17
C GLY A 36 2.17 9.80 2.79
N LEU A 37 1.26 8.83 2.99
CA LEU A 37 -0.03 9.10 3.63
C LEU A 37 0.18 9.70 5.01
N ASN A 38 0.99 9.07 5.86
CA ASN A 38 1.23 9.54 7.22
C ASN A 38 1.79 10.97 7.25
N ASP A 39 2.77 11.28 6.42
CA ASP A 39 3.36 12.62 6.32
C ASP A 39 2.33 13.67 5.89
N SER A 40 1.48 13.32 4.91
CA SER A 40 0.39 14.18 4.46
C SER A 40 -0.61 14.46 5.59
N ILE A 41 -0.97 13.44 6.38
CA ILE A 41 -1.87 13.62 7.53
C ILE A 41 -1.23 14.51 8.60
N VAL A 42 0.05 14.35 8.90
CA VAL A 42 0.75 15.23 9.86
C VAL A 42 0.73 16.67 9.38
N ASN A 43 1.05 16.90 8.10
CA ASN A 43 1.09 18.26 7.54
C ASN A 43 -0.28 18.94 7.52
N HIS A 44 -1.37 18.19 7.34
CA HIS A 44 -2.72 18.76 7.29
C HIS A 44 -3.44 18.80 8.63
N CYS A 45 -3.23 17.81 9.49
CA CYS A 45 -3.93 17.66 10.77
C CYS A 45 -3.09 18.06 11.99
N GLY A 46 -1.78 18.29 11.82
CA GLY A 46 -0.83 18.56 12.90
C GLY A 46 -0.50 17.35 13.78
N LEU A 47 -1.20 16.22 13.59
CA LEU A 47 -1.08 15.01 14.39
C LEU A 47 -1.16 13.78 13.50
N GLU A 48 -0.48 12.71 13.90
CA GLU A 48 -0.40 11.51 13.09
C GLU A 48 -1.73 10.75 13.00
N LEU A 49 -1.87 9.97 11.93
CA LEU A 49 -3.07 9.20 11.58
C LEU A 49 -3.59 8.34 12.74
N ASP A 50 -2.69 7.78 13.54
CA ASP A 50 -2.99 6.84 14.62
C ASP A 50 -3.15 7.50 16.01
N ARG A 51 -3.14 8.85 16.08
CA ARG A 51 -3.24 9.60 17.35
C ARG A 51 -4.63 10.09 17.68
N THR A 52 -5.43 10.45 16.67
CA THR A 52 -6.78 11.00 16.88
C THR A 52 -7.77 10.42 15.88
N GLU A 53 -9.04 10.34 16.29
CA GLU A 53 -10.12 9.90 15.40
C GLU A 53 -10.30 10.87 14.22
N ASN A 54 -10.00 12.16 14.39
CA ASN A 54 -10.09 13.15 13.32
C ASN A 54 -9.01 12.95 12.25
N SER A 55 -7.75 12.73 12.65
CA SER A 55 -6.66 12.40 11.73
C SER A 55 -6.97 11.09 10.97
N GLU A 56 -7.50 10.09 11.66
CA GLU A 56 -7.96 8.84 11.06
C GLU A 56 -9.06 9.07 10.02
N LYS A 57 -10.13 9.80 10.39
CA LYS A 57 -11.25 10.12 9.49
C LYS A 57 -10.79 10.89 8.26
N PHE A 58 -9.86 11.82 8.43
CA PHE A 58 -9.29 12.58 7.32
C PHE A 58 -8.51 11.66 6.36
N ALA A 59 -7.67 10.77 6.89
CA ALA A 59 -6.95 9.79 6.09
C ALA A 59 -7.89 8.86 5.31
N LEU A 60 -8.95 8.35 5.95
CA LEU A 60 -9.94 7.51 5.29
C LEU A 60 -10.67 8.28 4.18
N LYS A 61 -11.02 9.55 4.40
CA LYS A 61 -11.64 10.39 3.37
C LYS A 61 -10.74 10.55 2.14
N ILE A 62 -9.43 10.76 2.32
CA ILE A 62 -8.48 10.87 1.20
C ILE A 62 -8.48 9.57 0.39
N ILE A 63 -8.28 8.42 1.05
CA ILE A 63 -8.17 7.13 0.37
C ILE A 63 -9.49 6.73 -0.29
N SER A 64 -10.64 6.96 0.35
CA SER A 64 -11.96 6.75 -0.25
C SER A 64 -12.21 7.66 -1.45
N PHE A 65 -11.76 8.91 -1.40
CA PHE A 65 -11.89 9.84 -2.51
C PHE A 65 -11.07 9.39 -3.72
N MET A 66 -9.82 8.96 -3.51
CA MET A 66 -8.99 8.35 -4.56
C MET A 66 -9.67 7.13 -5.18
N LYS A 67 -10.19 6.22 -4.36
CA LYS A 67 -10.91 5.03 -4.83
C LYS A 67 -12.11 5.39 -5.70
N LYS A 68 -12.92 6.37 -5.27
CA LYS A 68 -14.08 6.85 -6.02
C LYS A 68 -13.69 7.45 -7.37
N ILE A 69 -12.62 8.25 -7.44
CA ILE A 69 -12.13 8.79 -8.72
C ILE A 69 -11.72 7.66 -9.66
N ILE A 70 -11.00 6.67 -9.14
CA ILE A 70 -10.54 5.51 -9.93
C ILE A 70 -11.73 4.75 -10.51
N GLU A 71 -12.77 4.51 -9.71
CA GLU A 71 -13.99 3.84 -10.16
C GLU A 71 -14.71 4.60 -11.27
N VAL A 72 -14.86 5.93 -11.11
CA VAL A 72 -15.44 6.79 -12.15
C VAL A 72 -14.61 6.70 -13.43
N ARG A 73 -13.28 6.78 -13.35
CA ARG A 73 -12.39 6.68 -14.51
C ARG A 73 -12.46 5.32 -15.20
N ASN A 74 -12.61 4.25 -14.44
CA ASN A 74 -12.77 2.91 -15.00
C ASN A 74 -14.06 2.79 -15.80
N ILE A 75 -15.16 3.33 -15.29
CA ILE A 75 -16.47 3.33 -15.97
C ILE A 75 -16.40 4.20 -17.24
N GLU A 76 -15.93 5.44 -17.13
CA GLU A 76 -15.89 6.40 -18.24
C GLU A 76 -14.97 5.94 -19.39
N LYS A 77 -13.83 5.33 -19.06
CA LYS A 77 -12.78 5.01 -20.03
C LYS A 77 -12.64 3.52 -20.31
N ASN A 78 -13.58 2.70 -19.85
CA ASN A 78 -13.53 1.24 -19.94
C ASN A 78 -12.14 0.68 -19.55
N ASN A 79 -11.68 1.04 -18.35
CA ASN A 79 -10.36 0.69 -17.82
C ASN A 79 -10.46 -0.13 -16.53
N ASN A 80 -9.33 -0.74 -16.14
CA ASN A 80 -9.23 -1.66 -15.01
C ASN A 80 -8.22 -1.19 -13.96
N TYR A 81 -8.29 0.08 -13.56
CA TYR A 81 -7.42 0.62 -12.53
C TYR A 81 -7.84 0.15 -11.13
N ILE A 82 -6.87 -0.18 -10.28
CA ILE A 82 -7.07 -0.54 -8.87
C ILE A 82 -6.21 0.35 -7.98
N LEU A 83 -6.68 0.61 -6.76
CA LEU A 83 -5.91 1.37 -5.78
C LEU A 83 -5.04 0.41 -4.99
N SER A 84 -3.73 0.62 -4.95
CA SER A 84 -2.80 -0.25 -4.21
C SER A 84 -1.89 0.50 -3.24
N GLN A 85 -1.36 -0.24 -2.26
CA GLN A 85 -0.32 0.23 -1.36
C GLN A 85 1.03 -0.40 -1.77
N PRO A 86 2.08 0.39 -2.07
CA PRO A 86 3.40 -0.17 -2.37
C PRO A 86 4.03 -0.79 -1.11
N HIS A 87 4.69 -1.94 -1.25
CA HIS A 87 5.26 -2.70 -0.11
C HIS A 87 6.77 -2.52 0.09
N SER A 88 7.47 -2.07 -0.94
CA SER A 88 8.86 -1.62 -0.86
C SER A 88 8.89 -0.14 -1.21
N ASP A 89 9.57 0.66 -0.40
CA ASP A 89 9.79 2.08 -0.61
C ASP A 89 11.20 2.36 -1.14
N ASN A 90 12.11 1.38 -1.11
CA ASN A 90 13.51 1.53 -1.51
C ASN A 90 13.67 2.16 -2.91
N TYR A 91 12.87 1.71 -3.90
CA TYR A 91 12.90 2.26 -5.26
C TYR A 91 12.27 3.67 -5.38
N LEU A 92 11.54 4.12 -4.36
CA LEU A 92 10.96 5.47 -4.28
C LEU A 92 11.87 6.44 -3.52
N LYS A 93 12.90 5.95 -2.82
CA LYS A 93 13.84 6.79 -2.06
C LYS A 93 14.65 7.71 -2.97
N ASP A 94 15.03 7.21 -4.15
CA ASP A 94 15.88 7.94 -5.10
C ASP A 94 15.08 8.94 -5.95
N SER A 95 13.79 8.70 -6.19
CA SER A 95 12.99 9.55 -7.09
C SER A 95 12.55 10.89 -6.48
N TRP A 96 12.78 11.10 -5.18
CA TRP A 96 12.34 12.30 -4.44
C TRP A 96 13.45 13.13 -3.82
N GLN A 97 14.71 12.97 -4.25
CA GLN A 97 15.73 14.01 -4.09
C GLN A 97 15.45 15.28 -4.92
N ASN A 98 14.18 15.59 -5.24
CA ASN A 98 13.75 16.72 -6.06
C ASN A 98 13.70 18.06 -5.30
N GLY A 99 14.60 18.26 -4.32
CA GLY A 99 14.90 19.59 -3.78
C GLY A 99 13.83 20.26 -2.90
N ILE A 100 12.66 19.67 -2.67
CA ILE A 100 11.67 20.20 -1.71
C ILE A 100 11.98 19.63 -0.32
N ALA A 101 13.13 20.02 0.23
CA ALA A 101 13.43 19.82 1.63
C ALA A 101 12.71 20.92 2.44
N HIS A 102 11.81 20.53 3.35
CA HIS A 102 11.34 21.45 4.37
C HIS A 102 12.53 21.90 5.23
N SER A 103 12.66 23.21 5.44
CA SER A 103 13.64 23.79 6.37
C SER A 103 13.52 23.11 7.74
N GLY A 104 14.51 22.28 8.10
CA GLY A 104 14.60 21.61 9.39
C GLY A 104 14.38 20.09 9.39
N GLN A 105 13.97 19.46 8.28
CA GLN A 105 13.87 18.00 8.20
C GLN A 105 15.12 17.40 7.54
N LYS A 106 15.82 16.52 8.25
CA LYS A 106 16.74 15.55 7.64
C LYS A 106 15.90 14.73 6.66
N THR A 107 16.13 14.92 5.36
CA THR A 107 15.57 14.11 4.27
C THR A 107 15.52 12.65 4.68
N ASN A 108 14.34 12.05 4.79
CA ASN A 108 14.21 10.62 5.01
C ASN A 108 12.85 10.16 4.49
N CYS A 109 12.84 9.72 3.23
CA CYS A 109 11.93 8.75 2.61
C CYS A 109 10.49 8.70 3.14
N TYR A 110 9.52 9.12 2.32
CA TYR A 110 8.11 8.91 2.61
C TYR A 110 7.79 7.43 2.83
N SER A 111 7.06 7.14 3.92
CA SER A 111 6.67 5.77 4.24
C SER A 111 5.48 5.31 3.40
N SER A 112 5.53 4.09 2.89
CA SER A 112 4.38 3.43 2.29
C SER A 112 3.47 2.75 3.32
N ARG A 113 3.87 2.69 4.60
CA ARG A 113 3.11 2.01 5.65
C ARG A 113 1.93 2.86 6.11
N ILE A 114 0.76 2.25 6.23
CA ILE A 114 -0.41 2.86 6.87
C ILE A 114 -0.19 2.96 8.38
N ILE A 115 0.22 1.86 9.02
CA ILE A 115 0.61 1.86 10.43
C ILE A 115 2.09 2.23 10.52
N ARG A 116 2.40 3.34 11.19
CA ARG A 116 3.78 3.82 11.38
C ARG A 116 4.57 2.86 12.26
N GLU A 117 5.88 2.81 12.02
CA GLU A 117 6.80 2.06 12.89
C GLU A 117 6.82 2.61 14.32
N ALA A 118 6.75 3.93 14.47
CA ALA A 118 6.71 4.62 15.77
C ALA A 118 5.34 4.58 16.46
N SER A 119 4.34 3.89 15.89
CA SER A 119 3.00 3.82 16.47
C SER A 119 3.02 3.12 17.83
N THR A 120 2.53 3.81 18.86
CA THR A 120 2.41 3.28 20.24
C THR A 120 1.08 2.56 20.48
N LEU A 121 0.22 2.45 19.46
CA LEU A 121 -1.05 1.74 19.61
C LEU A 121 -0.83 0.25 19.93
N PRO A 122 -1.65 -0.35 20.81
CA PRO A 122 -1.68 -1.80 20.99
C PRO A 122 -1.95 -2.53 19.68
N LEU A 123 -1.42 -3.75 19.53
CA LEU A 123 -1.52 -4.54 18.30
C LEU A 123 -2.96 -4.64 17.78
N ASN A 124 -3.91 -4.89 18.68
CA ASN A 124 -5.33 -5.05 18.37
C ASN A 124 -5.89 -3.78 17.72
N LYS A 125 -5.49 -2.60 18.22
CA LYS A 125 -5.90 -1.30 17.69
C LYS A 125 -5.23 -1.00 16.35
N LYS A 126 -3.94 -1.36 16.19
CA LYS A 126 -3.24 -1.27 14.89
C LYS A 126 -3.95 -2.10 13.81
N ILE A 127 -4.32 -3.33 14.14
CA ILE A 127 -5.06 -4.23 13.24
C ILE A 127 -6.41 -3.60 12.88
N LEU A 128 -7.20 -3.18 13.88
CA LEU A 128 -8.52 -2.57 13.63
C LEU A 128 -8.43 -1.33 12.74
N LEU A 129 -7.44 -0.46 13.00
CA LEU A 129 -7.17 0.72 12.21
C LEU A 129 -6.80 0.35 10.77
N PHE A 130 -5.84 -0.55 10.59
CA PHE A 130 -5.41 -1.00 9.26
C PHE A 130 -6.56 -1.61 8.44
N LYS A 131 -7.42 -2.41 9.07
CA LYS A 131 -8.57 -3.03 8.40
C LYS A 131 -9.56 -2.01 7.84
N LYS A 132 -9.60 -0.77 8.36
CA LYS A 132 -10.42 0.29 7.77
C LYS A 132 -9.90 0.68 6.38
N PHE A 133 -8.58 0.73 6.21
CA PHE A 133 -7.94 1.03 4.92
C PHE A 133 -7.96 -0.17 3.97
N GLU A 134 -7.73 -1.39 4.48
CA GLU A 134 -7.80 -2.63 3.72
C GLU A 134 -9.16 -2.81 3.01
N LYS A 135 -10.26 -2.34 3.63
CA LYS A 135 -11.60 -2.35 3.01
C LYS A 135 -11.74 -1.45 1.79
N ILE A 136 -10.89 -0.44 1.64
CA ILE A 136 -10.97 0.56 0.57
C ILE A 136 -9.97 0.24 -0.55
N ILE A 137 -8.78 -0.22 -0.18
CA ILE A 137 -7.65 -0.47 -1.09
C ILE A 137 -7.77 -1.88 -1.68
N ASN A 138 -8.12 -1.97 -2.95
CA ASN A 138 -8.45 -3.23 -3.62
C ASN A 138 -7.32 -3.83 -4.48
N GLY A 139 -6.17 -3.16 -4.57
CA GLY A 139 -4.98 -3.60 -5.30
C GLY A 139 -3.88 -4.19 -4.45
N GLY A 140 -4.19 -4.49 -3.18
CA GLY A 140 -3.25 -5.09 -2.24
C GLY A 140 -2.78 -4.11 -1.17
N THR A 141 -2.75 -4.62 0.05
CA THR A 141 -2.26 -3.93 1.24
C THR A 141 -1.46 -4.92 2.08
N LEU A 142 -0.42 -4.44 2.76
CA LEU A 142 0.39 -5.28 3.63
C LEU A 142 0.39 -4.72 5.05
N PHE A 143 -0.14 -5.48 5.99
CA PHE A 143 -0.02 -5.14 7.40
C PHE A 143 1.42 -5.37 7.85
N ASN A 144 2.08 -4.28 8.21
CA ASN A 144 3.39 -4.29 8.85
C ASN A 144 3.35 -3.37 10.07
N GLY A 145 2.72 -3.85 11.14
CA GLY A 145 2.71 -3.16 12.42
C GLY A 145 3.93 -3.58 13.23
N ALA A 146 4.74 -2.60 13.67
CA ALA A 146 5.77 -2.88 14.65
C ALA A 146 5.13 -3.40 15.94
N VAL A 147 5.63 -4.53 16.45
CA VAL A 147 5.16 -5.16 17.69
C VAL A 147 6.31 -5.24 18.67
N ASN A 148 6.02 -4.95 19.94
CA ASN A 148 6.98 -5.15 21.01
C ASN A 148 7.21 -6.66 21.21
N LYS A 149 8.43 -7.12 20.92
CA LYS A 149 8.80 -8.54 21.05
C LYS A 149 8.80 -9.05 22.49
N ASN A 150 8.80 -8.14 23.47
CA ASN A 150 8.73 -8.50 24.88
C ASN A 150 7.28 -8.77 25.34
N GLU A 151 6.29 -8.36 24.55
CA GLU A 151 4.87 -8.43 24.93
C GLU A 151 4.19 -9.72 24.45
N TYR A 152 4.70 -10.33 23.37
CA TYR A 152 4.11 -11.52 22.77
C TYR A 152 5.18 -12.47 22.25
N SER A 153 4.97 -13.78 22.44
CA SER A 153 5.70 -14.81 21.73
C SER A 153 5.34 -14.81 20.23
N LEU A 154 6.22 -15.36 19.39
CA LEU A 154 5.96 -15.48 17.95
C LEU A 154 4.66 -16.26 17.65
N LYS A 155 4.40 -17.33 18.42
CA LYS A 155 3.20 -18.18 18.25
C LYS A 155 1.92 -17.43 18.59
N GLU A 156 1.93 -16.61 19.64
CA GLU A 156 0.79 -15.75 20.00
C GLU A 156 0.54 -14.71 18.91
N LEU A 157 1.58 -14.06 18.39
CA LEU A 157 1.45 -13.09 17.30
C LEU A 157 0.88 -13.71 16.04
N GLN A 158 1.38 -14.87 15.63
CA GLN A 158 0.83 -15.62 14.50
C GLN A 158 -0.66 -15.90 14.71
N ASN A 159 -1.05 -16.39 15.89
CA ASN A 159 -2.44 -16.70 16.20
C ASN A 159 -3.33 -15.45 16.13
N ILE A 160 -2.88 -14.31 16.68
CA ILE A 160 -3.61 -13.04 16.61
C ILE A 160 -3.80 -12.60 15.16
N LEU A 161 -2.73 -12.61 14.36
CA LEU A 161 -2.77 -12.18 12.96
C LEU A 161 -3.64 -13.10 12.09
N PHE A 162 -3.52 -14.42 12.23
CA PHE A 162 -4.40 -15.36 11.52
C PHE A 162 -5.88 -15.17 11.89
N LYS A 163 -6.20 -15.02 13.18
CA LYS A 163 -7.57 -14.78 13.63
C LYS A 163 -8.12 -13.42 13.20
N SER A 164 -7.25 -12.44 12.97
CA SER A 164 -7.66 -11.10 12.59
C SER A 164 -8.23 -10.98 11.18
N LYS A 165 -8.05 -12.01 10.33
CA LYS A 165 -8.50 -12.02 8.93
C LYS A 165 -7.97 -10.80 8.15
N LEU A 166 -6.68 -10.52 8.28
CA LEU A 166 -5.96 -9.60 7.40
C LEU A 166 -5.71 -10.30 6.06
N ASN A 167 -5.78 -9.57 4.96
CA ASN A 167 -5.54 -10.09 3.62
C ASN A 167 -4.07 -10.49 3.42
N ALA A 168 -3.15 -9.66 3.93
CA ALA A 168 -1.73 -9.95 3.95
C ALA A 168 -1.04 -9.28 5.14
N PHE A 169 -0.08 -9.97 5.74
CA PHE A 169 0.71 -9.45 6.84
C PHE A 169 2.16 -9.92 6.74
N TYR A 170 3.07 -9.15 7.33
CA TYR A 170 4.47 -9.47 7.43
C TYR A 170 4.93 -9.52 8.89
N LEU A 171 5.61 -10.61 9.25
CA LEU A 171 6.26 -10.80 10.54
C LEU A 171 7.78 -10.86 10.32
N GLY A 172 8.48 -9.76 10.59
CA GLY A 172 9.95 -9.73 10.47
C GLY A 172 10.52 -8.32 10.37
N LYS A 173 11.76 -8.22 9.90
CA LYS A 173 12.37 -6.96 9.44
C LYS A 173 12.57 -7.07 7.93
N PHE A 174 12.02 -6.11 7.18
CA PHE A 174 12.31 -6.00 5.75
C PHE A 174 13.83 -6.01 5.54
N PRO A 175 14.35 -6.76 4.55
CA PRO A 175 15.77 -6.65 4.19
C PRO A 175 16.04 -5.18 3.83
N LYS A 176 17.13 -4.64 4.41
CA LYS A 176 17.55 -3.26 4.17
C LYS A 176 18.00 -3.08 2.72
#